data_AF-A0A1G6IHB9-F1
#
_entry.id   AF-A0A1G6IHB9-F1
#
_cell.length_a   1.000
_cell.length_b   1.000
_cell.length_c   1.000
_cell.angle_alpha   90.00
_cell.angle_beta   90.00
_cell.angle_gamma   90.00
#
_symmetry.space_group_name_H-M   'P 1'
#
loop_
_entity.id
_entity.type
_entity.pdbx_description
1 polymer ?
#
loop_
_entity_poly.entity_id
_entity_poly.type
_entity_poly.pdbx_seq_one_letter_code
_entity_poly.pdbx_strand_id
1 'polypeptide(L)'
;MTTEIIRHGLPVGHNSEKFTERLNKHLLKGIDRLEESTAVIDSTFSAAIMNVRARCVIDPQAAAVETWEAAVNAMQLGSALFAVTAKNEGTIECRINGKVRTLQATGPLSTARAGTWLNAFWLAVICREPERMTQLCEVPLERLRAPEGQYDEYIYHWVDTLQTYWLRRPGLVEKLTAALQMSDPAVARIAPRDLLQDVLYPPINLFYHFVRRDVEGFSPALEEALKLHRAYWTLTEERQKDIDGAIALGPLAIACWAHDGHLPIEVESDYLPQHLLQHDWLGEFPTWPR
;
A
#
# COMPACT_ATOMS: atom_id res chain seq x y z
N MET A 1 -16.01 1.50 -22.58
CA MET A 1 -14.89 1.72 -23.55
C MET A 1 -13.68 1.93 -22.68
N THR A 2 -12.64 1.11 -22.80
CA THR A 2 -11.50 1.19 -21.88
C THR A 2 -10.74 2.51 -22.07
N THR A 3 -10.59 3.28 -20.99
CA THR A 3 -9.79 4.51 -20.99
C THR A 3 -8.34 4.20 -20.61
N GLU A 4 -7.40 4.69 -21.39
CA GLU A 4 -5.97 4.58 -21.08
C GLU A 4 -5.46 5.84 -20.36
N ILE A 5 -4.84 5.67 -19.19
CA ILE A 5 -4.17 6.74 -18.43
C ILE A 5 -2.67 6.46 -18.36
N ILE A 6 -1.90 7.18 -19.18
CA ILE A 6 -0.44 7.04 -19.25
C ILE A 6 0.23 7.66 -18.02
N ARG A 7 1.17 6.93 -17.41
CA ARG A 7 2.00 7.43 -16.31
C ARG A 7 2.93 8.55 -16.76
N HIS A 8 3.20 9.50 -15.86
CA HIS A 8 4.18 10.55 -16.13
C HIS A 8 5.57 9.97 -16.38
N GLY A 9 6.39 10.67 -17.16
CA GLY A 9 7.71 10.20 -17.57
C GLY A 9 8.68 10.11 -16.39
N LEU A 10 8.79 8.91 -15.79
CA LEU A 10 9.91 8.56 -14.91
C LEU A 10 11.07 8.02 -15.75
N PRO A 11 12.33 8.15 -15.29
CA PRO A 11 13.48 7.66 -16.03
C PRO A 11 13.39 6.14 -16.25
N VAL A 12 13.41 5.70 -17.52
CA VAL A 12 13.46 4.29 -17.92
C VAL A 12 14.78 4.02 -18.67
N GLY A 13 15.30 2.80 -18.55
CA GLY A 13 16.50 2.34 -19.25
C GLY A 13 17.60 1.86 -18.30
N HIS A 14 18.80 1.68 -18.84
CA HIS A 14 19.90 0.97 -18.17
C HIS A 14 20.29 1.53 -16.79
N ASN A 15 20.17 2.84 -16.58
CA ASN A 15 20.45 3.46 -15.28
C ASN A 15 19.37 3.11 -14.24
N SER A 16 18.11 3.00 -14.65
CA SER A 16 16.97 2.63 -13.80
C SER A 16 16.99 1.14 -13.46
N GLU A 17 17.39 0.28 -14.40
CA GLU A 17 17.67 -1.14 -14.15
C GLU A 17 18.76 -1.32 -13.09
N LYS A 18 19.92 -0.67 -13.30
CA LYS A 18 21.04 -0.68 -12.32
C LYS A 18 20.64 -0.10 -10.97
N PHE A 19 19.78 0.92 -10.94
CA PHE A 19 19.24 1.45 -9.70
C PHE A 19 18.36 0.42 -8.99
N THR A 20 17.43 -0.21 -9.70
CA THR A 20 16.54 -1.26 -9.18
C THR A 20 17.33 -2.46 -8.63
N GLU A 21 18.37 -2.90 -9.35
CA GLU A 21 19.26 -3.97 -8.87
C GLU A 21 20.00 -3.59 -7.58
N ARG A 22 20.51 -2.36 -7.50
CA ARG A 22 21.19 -1.87 -6.28
C ARG A 22 20.21 -1.80 -5.10
N LEU A 23 18.99 -1.34 -5.33
CA LEU A 23 17.93 -1.34 -4.33
C LEU A 23 17.61 -2.76 -3.86
N ASN A 24 17.46 -3.70 -4.78
CA ASN A 24 17.18 -5.09 -4.42
C ASN A 24 18.32 -5.69 -3.58
N LYS A 25 19.58 -5.47 -3.99
CA LYS A 25 20.76 -5.91 -3.20
C LYS A 25 20.79 -5.28 -1.81
N HIS A 26 20.40 -4.02 -1.68
CA HIS A 26 20.32 -3.34 -0.38
C HIS A 26 19.19 -3.94 0.49
N LEU A 27 18.01 -4.15 -0.10
CA LEU A 27 16.86 -4.78 0.55
C LEU A 27 17.22 -6.18 1.09
N LEU A 28 17.81 -7.04 0.26
CA LEU A 28 18.20 -8.40 0.65
C LEU A 28 19.17 -8.39 1.84
N LYS A 29 20.15 -7.48 1.85
CA LYS A 29 21.05 -7.29 3.00
C LYS A 29 20.30 -6.84 4.26
N GLY A 30 19.29 -5.99 4.12
CA GLY A 30 18.42 -5.58 5.22
C GLY A 30 17.64 -6.77 5.78
N ILE A 31 17.02 -7.56 4.89
CA ILE A 31 16.27 -8.78 5.23
C ILE A 31 17.15 -9.79 5.97
N ASP A 32 18.38 -10.01 5.51
CA ASP A 32 19.30 -10.97 6.15
C ASP A 32 19.74 -10.54 7.55
N ARG A 33 19.74 -9.24 7.83
CA ARG A 33 20.09 -8.69 9.16
C ARG A 33 18.94 -8.74 10.17
N LEU A 34 17.71 -9.05 9.76
CA LEU A 34 16.54 -8.97 10.66
C LEU A 34 16.60 -9.91 11.86
N GLU A 35 17.19 -11.10 11.69
CA GLU A 35 17.34 -12.10 12.76
C GLU A 35 18.44 -11.70 13.76
N GLU A 36 19.43 -10.92 13.32
CA GLU A 36 20.48 -10.37 14.19
C GLU A 36 20.04 -9.07 14.87
N SER A 37 19.27 -8.24 14.16
CA SER A 37 18.79 -6.94 14.64
C SER A 37 17.45 -6.58 14.02
N THR A 38 16.37 -6.86 14.73
CA THR A 38 15.01 -6.51 14.27
C THR A 38 14.77 -4.99 14.22
N ALA A 39 15.65 -4.19 14.84
CA ALA A 39 15.57 -2.73 14.79
C ALA A 39 15.66 -2.14 13.36
N VAL A 40 16.21 -2.88 12.38
CA VAL A 40 16.27 -2.42 10.98
C VAL A 40 14.98 -2.66 10.19
N ILE A 41 13.93 -3.23 10.80
CA ILE A 41 12.71 -3.64 10.08
C ILE A 41 12.00 -2.47 9.39
N ASP A 42 11.99 -1.29 10.02
CA ASP A 42 11.34 -0.09 9.48
C ASP A 42 12.01 0.43 8.20
N SER A 43 13.34 0.60 8.24
CA SER A 43 14.11 1.02 7.07
C SER A 43 14.13 -0.05 5.99
N THR A 44 14.09 -1.34 6.37
CA THR A 44 14.00 -2.46 5.42
C THR A 44 12.63 -2.49 4.73
N PHE A 45 11.53 -2.23 5.46
CA PHE A 45 10.20 -2.11 4.86
C PHE A 45 10.11 -0.91 3.90
N SER A 46 10.65 0.24 4.30
CA SER A 46 10.73 1.42 3.43
C SER A 46 11.52 1.14 2.14
N ALA A 47 12.65 0.44 2.24
CA ALA A 47 13.43 0.01 1.08
C ALA A 47 12.66 -0.99 0.20
N ALA A 48 11.80 -1.83 0.77
CA ALA A 48 10.98 -2.76 0.03
C ALA A 48 9.88 -2.05 -0.79
N ILE A 49 9.18 -1.07 -0.21
CA ILE A 49 8.22 -0.23 -0.94
C ILE A 49 8.91 0.48 -2.12
N MET A 50 10.08 1.07 -1.86
CA MET A 50 10.87 1.72 -2.91
C MET A 50 11.31 0.72 -4.00
N ASN A 51 11.62 -0.52 -3.63
CA ASN A 51 11.94 -1.58 -4.60
C ASN A 51 10.75 -1.96 -5.48
N VAL A 52 9.54 -2.07 -4.92
CA VAL A 52 8.30 -2.30 -5.69
C VAL A 52 8.08 -1.17 -6.71
N ARG A 53 8.20 0.08 -6.26
CA ARG A 53 8.07 1.27 -7.13
C ARG A 53 9.10 1.25 -8.25
N ALA A 54 10.37 0.97 -7.93
CA ALA A 54 11.44 0.88 -8.92
C ALA A 54 11.22 -0.23 -9.95
N ARG A 55 10.72 -1.40 -9.51
CA ARG A 55 10.33 -2.49 -10.41
C ARG A 55 9.21 -2.04 -11.35
N CYS A 56 8.17 -1.39 -10.84
CA CYS A 56 7.06 -0.87 -11.67
C CYS A 56 7.50 0.27 -12.61
N VAL A 57 8.66 0.90 -12.41
CA VAL A 57 9.21 1.85 -13.38
C VAL A 57 9.77 1.12 -14.62
N ILE A 58 10.49 0.01 -14.43
CA ILE A 58 11.14 -0.75 -15.51
C ILE A 58 10.26 -1.88 -16.07
N ASP A 59 9.23 -2.28 -15.33
CA ASP A 59 8.21 -3.26 -15.70
C ASP A 59 6.81 -2.72 -15.33
N PRO A 60 6.27 -1.75 -16.12
CA PRO A 60 5.06 -1.01 -15.76
C PRO A 60 3.79 -1.86 -15.64
N GLN A 61 3.73 -2.99 -16.34
CA GLN A 61 2.60 -3.91 -16.28
C GLN A 61 2.76 -4.97 -15.17
N ALA A 62 3.94 -5.04 -14.53
CA ALA A 62 4.32 -6.08 -13.58
C ALA A 62 4.33 -7.50 -14.19
N ALA A 63 4.74 -7.61 -15.45
CA ALA A 63 4.76 -8.87 -16.18
C ALA A 63 5.95 -9.77 -15.79
N ALA A 64 6.97 -9.22 -15.14
CA ALA A 64 8.10 -9.97 -14.66
C ALA A 64 7.84 -10.52 -13.25
N VAL A 65 8.26 -11.77 -13.03
CA VAL A 65 8.13 -12.44 -11.72
C VAL A 65 8.83 -11.66 -10.61
N GLU A 66 9.93 -10.98 -10.91
CA GLU A 66 10.67 -10.19 -9.93
C GLU A 66 9.89 -8.97 -9.43
N THR A 67 8.93 -8.46 -10.21
CA THR A 67 8.03 -7.38 -9.77
C THR A 67 7.01 -7.93 -8.76
N TRP A 68 6.51 -9.14 -8.99
CA TRP A 68 5.68 -9.85 -8.02
C TRP A 68 6.45 -10.19 -6.73
N GLU A 69 7.66 -10.73 -6.83
CA GLU A 69 8.52 -11.03 -5.67
C GLU A 69 8.79 -9.77 -4.84
N ALA A 70 9.02 -8.62 -5.47
CA ALA A 70 9.18 -7.35 -4.78
C ALA A 70 7.93 -6.98 -3.97
N ALA A 71 6.73 -7.13 -4.56
CA ALA A 71 5.47 -6.86 -3.88
C ALA A 71 5.26 -7.81 -2.70
N VAL A 72 5.52 -9.10 -2.86
CA VAL A 72 5.46 -10.11 -1.79
C VAL A 72 6.44 -9.78 -0.67
N ASN A 73 7.68 -9.41 -0.97
CA ASN A 73 8.67 -9.04 0.03
C ASN A 73 8.25 -7.79 0.82
N ALA A 74 7.73 -6.76 0.14
CA ALA A 74 7.22 -5.57 0.81
C ALA A 74 6.02 -5.90 1.71
N MET A 75 5.07 -6.70 1.23
CA MET A 75 3.93 -7.17 2.01
C MET A 75 4.36 -7.96 3.27
N GLN A 76 5.32 -8.87 3.13
CA GLN A 76 5.84 -9.68 4.22
C GLN A 76 6.52 -8.82 5.29
N LEU A 77 7.34 -7.86 4.87
CA LEU A 77 8.01 -6.91 5.77
C LEU A 77 7.04 -5.98 6.49
N GLY A 78 6.03 -5.45 5.79
CA GLY A 78 5.00 -4.61 6.39
C GLY A 78 4.20 -5.35 7.47
N SER A 79 3.83 -6.60 7.20
CA SER A 79 3.16 -7.47 8.19
C SER A 79 4.06 -7.75 9.39
N ALA A 80 5.33 -8.10 9.14
CA ALA A 80 6.30 -8.39 10.18
C ALA A 80 6.56 -7.18 11.09
N LEU A 81 6.61 -5.96 10.52
CA LEU A 81 6.77 -4.71 11.27
C LEU A 81 5.66 -4.54 12.32
N PHE A 82 4.39 -4.77 11.96
CA PHE A 82 3.30 -4.67 12.94
C PHE A 82 3.27 -5.83 13.94
N ALA A 83 3.74 -7.01 13.55
CA ALA A 83 3.83 -8.16 14.44
C ALA A 83 4.91 -8.01 15.51
N VAL A 84 6.12 -7.58 15.14
CA VAL A 84 7.24 -7.40 16.09
C VAL A 84 7.02 -6.21 17.03
N THR A 85 6.23 -5.22 16.60
CA THR A 85 5.87 -4.06 17.44
C THR A 85 4.68 -4.30 18.35
N ALA A 86 4.01 -5.46 18.25
CA ALA A 86 2.85 -5.80 19.06
C ALA A 86 3.19 -6.28 20.48
N LYS A 87 4.43 -6.73 20.69
CA LYS A 87 4.93 -7.24 21.97
C LYS A 87 6.23 -6.54 22.33
N ASN A 88 6.50 -6.38 23.61
CA ASN A 88 7.76 -5.80 24.11
C ASN A 88 8.90 -6.82 24.19
N GLU A 89 8.56 -8.11 24.24
CA GLU A 89 9.51 -9.20 24.43
C GLU A 89 9.03 -10.48 23.72
N GLY A 90 9.94 -11.45 23.63
CA GLY A 90 9.71 -12.72 22.94
C GLY A 90 10.04 -12.65 21.45
N THR A 91 9.65 -13.70 20.73
CA THR A 91 9.93 -13.85 19.31
C THR A 91 8.65 -13.95 18.49
N ILE A 92 8.77 -13.56 17.22
CA ILE A 92 7.74 -13.72 16.19
C ILE A 92 8.35 -14.54 15.06
N GLU A 93 7.66 -15.61 14.68
CA GLU A 93 7.98 -16.33 13.45
C GLU A 93 7.22 -15.69 12.28
N CYS A 94 7.95 -15.34 11.22
CA CYS A 94 7.35 -14.78 10.02
C CYS A 94 8.14 -15.22 8.80
N ARG A 95 7.46 -15.40 7.67
CA ARG A 95 8.14 -15.66 6.39
C ARG A 95 8.41 -14.37 5.67
N ILE A 96 9.68 -14.18 5.31
CA ILE A 96 10.20 -13.03 4.58
C ILE A 96 11.18 -13.57 3.52
N ASN A 97 10.95 -13.23 2.26
CA ASN A 97 11.78 -13.62 1.12
C ASN A 97 11.98 -15.14 1.04
N GLY A 98 10.88 -15.89 1.07
CA GLY A 98 10.86 -17.36 0.96
C GLY A 98 11.38 -18.13 2.19
N LYS A 99 11.95 -17.46 3.21
CA LYS A 99 12.49 -18.09 4.43
C LYS A 99 11.60 -17.79 5.65
N VAL A 100 11.32 -18.82 6.46
CA VAL A 100 10.78 -18.61 7.81
C VAL A 100 11.89 -18.08 8.71
N ARG A 101 11.66 -16.91 9.32
CA ARG A 101 12.61 -16.19 10.16
C ARG A 101 12.04 -15.98 11.55
N THR A 102 12.90 -16.04 12.56
CA THR A 102 12.54 -15.75 13.95
C THR A 102 13.05 -14.36 14.30
N LEU A 103 12.14 -13.40 14.48
CA LEU A 103 12.47 -12.00 14.80
C LEU A 103 12.22 -11.72 16.27
N GLN A 104 13.04 -10.85 16.88
CA GLN A 104 12.82 -10.40 18.25
C GLN A 104 11.73 -9.34 18.26
N ALA A 105 10.80 -9.43 19.21
CA ALA A 105 9.84 -8.36 19.42
C ALA A 105 10.57 -7.08 19.83
N THR A 106 10.18 -5.95 19.25
CA THR A 106 10.87 -4.66 19.44
C THR A 106 10.12 -3.74 20.40
N GLY A 107 8.87 -4.06 20.74
CA GLY A 107 7.95 -3.10 21.32
C GLY A 107 7.52 -2.02 20.31
N PRO A 108 6.71 -1.04 20.78
CA PRO A 108 6.21 0.03 19.93
C PRO A 108 7.33 0.81 19.25
N LEU A 109 7.24 0.94 17.92
CA LEU A 109 8.11 1.81 17.13
C LEU A 109 7.36 3.10 16.80
N SER A 110 8.07 4.23 16.88
CA SER A 110 7.48 5.52 16.53
C SER A 110 7.02 5.56 15.07
N THR A 111 7.61 4.79 14.16
CA THR A 111 7.25 4.76 12.74
C THR A 111 6.07 3.84 12.40
N ALA A 112 5.62 2.98 13.32
CA ALA A 112 4.50 2.07 13.14
C ALA A 112 3.14 2.79 13.31
N ARG A 113 2.90 3.82 12.50
CA ARG A 113 1.71 4.69 12.56
C ARG A 113 0.71 4.39 11.43
N ALA A 114 -0.41 5.11 11.43
CA ALA A 114 -1.50 4.95 10.46
C ALA A 114 -1.06 4.98 8.97
N GLY A 115 -0.13 5.88 8.57
CA GLY A 115 0.38 5.90 7.19
C GLY A 115 1.16 4.63 6.81
N THR A 116 2.04 4.17 7.69
CA THR A 116 2.80 2.91 7.52
C THR A 116 1.86 1.70 7.50
N TRP A 117 0.82 1.72 8.34
CA TRP A 117 -0.23 0.71 8.36
C TRP A 117 -0.99 0.65 7.04
N LEU A 118 -1.38 1.79 6.48
CA LEU A 118 -2.05 1.85 5.17
C LEU A 118 -1.17 1.24 4.08
N ASN A 119 0.12 1.56 4.02
CA ASN A 119 1.04 0.95 3.06
C ASN A 119 1.12 -0.58 3.22
N ALA A 120 1.27 -1.07 4.46
CA ALA A 120 1.31 -2.51 4.74
C ALA A 120 -0.01 -3.21 4.36
N PHE A 121 -1.14 -2.57 4.67
CA PHE A 121 -2.47 -3.08 4.37
C PHE A 121 -2.74 -3.12 2.86
N TRP A 122 -2.37 -2.08 2.11
CA TRP A 122 -2.47 -2.06 0.65
C TRP A 122 -1.65 -3.16 0.00
N LEU A 123 -0.42 -3.39 0.47
CA LEU A 123 0.40 -4.49 -0.02
C LEU A 123 -0.22 -5.86 0.29
N ALA A 124 -0.83 -6.04 1.46
CA ALA A 124 -1.56 -7.26 1.80
C ALA A 124 -2.81 -7.48 0.93
N VAL A 125 -3.53 -6.40 0.59
CA VAL A 125 -4.65 -6.43 -0.36
C VAL A 125 -4.18 -6.80 -1.76
N ILE A 126 -3.13 -6.15 -2.28
CA ILE A 126 -2.58 -6.42 -3.62
C ILE A 126 -2.05 -7.86 -3.73
N CYS A 127 -1.45 -8.39 -2.67
CA CYS A 127 -0.99 -9.78 -2.66
C CYS A 127 -2.09 -10.81 -2.35
N ARG A 128 -3.33 -10.39 -2.05
CA ARG A 128 -4.48 -11.24 -1.65
C ARG A 128 -4.15 -12.16 -0.47
N GLU A 129 -3.58 -11.60 0.59
CA GLU A 129 -3.18 -12.36 1.77
C GLU A 129 -4.16 -12.14 2.95
N PRO A 130 -5.25 -12.93 3.05
CA PRO A 130 -6.32 -12.69 4.02
C PRO A 130 -5.89 -12.81 5.48
N GLU A 131 -4.97 -13.72 5.80
CA GLU A 131 -4.48 -13.88 7.16
C GLU A 131 -3.68 -12.65 7.61
N ARG A 132 -2.90 -12.06 6.71
CA ARG A 132 -2.11 -10.85 6.98
C ARG A 132 -2.98 -9.60 7.04
N MET A 133 -3.97 -9.49 6.16
CA MET A 133 -5.01 -8.46 6.27
C MET A 133 -5.71 -8.53 7.63
N THR A 134 -6.05 -9.74 8.10
CA THR A 134 -6.67 -9.96 9.40
C THR A 134 -5.77 -9.51 10.55
N GLN A 135 -4.50 -9.95 10.55
CA GLN A 135 -3.51 -9.55 11.55
C GLN A 135 -3.30 -8.03 11.60
N LEU A 136 -3.23 -7.37 10.45
CA LEU A 136 -3.11 -5.91 10.37
C LEU A 136 -4.36 -5.23 10.92
N CYS A 137 -5.56 -5.74 10.61
CA CYS A 137 -6.81 -5.16 11.12
C CYS A 137 -7.05 -5.39 12.62
N GLU A 138 -6.34 -6.33 13.24
CA GLU A 138 -6.35 -6.53 14.69
C GLU A 138 -5.47 -5.54 15.46
N VAL A 139 -4.62 -4.76 14.78
CA VAL A 139 -3.79 -3.73 15.43
C VAL A 139 -4.71 -2.64 16.02
N PRO A 140 -4.67 -2.41 17.36
CA PRO A 140 -5.44 -1.34 17.99
C PRO A 140 -5.18 0.04 17.37
N LEU A 141 -6.24 0.79 17.09
CA LEU A 141 -6.14 2.10 16.43
C LEU A 141 -5.31 3.10 17.26
N GLU A 142 -5.37 2.99 18.59
CA GLU A 142 -4.60 3.81 19.54
C GLU A 142 -3.10 3.65 19.34
N ARG A 143 -2.63 2.46 18.93
CA ARG A 143 -1.21 2.22 18.63
C ARG A 143 -0.75 2.88 17.33
N LEU A 144 -1.69 3.19 16.43
CA LEU A 144 -1.41 3.82 15.14
C LEU A 144 -1.41 5.35 15.23
N ARG A 145 -1.84 5.91 16.37
CA ARG A 145 -1.90 7.36 16.59
C ARG A 145 -0.51 7.98 16.64
N ALA A 146 -0.32 9.02 15.83
CA ALA A 146 0.81 9.91 15.90
C ALA A 146 0.66 10.88 17.09
N PRO A 147 1.76 11.52 17.55
CA PRO A 147 1.68 12.68 18.42
C PRO A 147 0.74 13.75 17.86
N GLU A 148 0.12 14.53 18.75
CA GLU A 148 -0.83 15.57 18.38
C GLU A 148 -0.24 16.54 17.35
N GLY A 149 -1.04 16.91 16.35
CA GLY A 149 -0.66 17.82 15.28
C GLY A 149 0.14 17.20 14.12
N GLN A 150 0.43 15.89 14.13
CA GLN A 150 1.15 15.24 13.02
C GLN A 150 0.27 14.68 11.92
N TYR A 151 -0.96 14.26 12.22
CA TYR A 151 -1.93 13.75 11.25
C TYR A 151 -3.31 14.38 11.46
N ASP A 152 -4.02 14.61 10.36
CA ASP A 152 -5.45 14.91 10.40
C ASP A 152 -6.24 13.67 10.87
N GLU A 153 -7.34 13.89 11.60
CA GLU A 153 -8.12 12.79 12.18
C GLU A 153 -8.76 11.86 11.13
N TYR A 154 -8.94 12.31 9.88
CA TYR A 154 -9.53 11.47 8.82
C TYR A 154 -8.77 10.16 8.63
N ILE A 155 -7.43 10.15 8.82
CA ILE A 155 -6.63 8.94 8.60
C ILE A 155 -7.02 7.84 9.59
N TYR A 156 -7.38 8.20 10.83
CA TYR A 156 -7.79 7.22 11.83
C TYR A 156 -9.19 6.69 11.57
N HIS A 157 -10.12 7.57 11.15
CA HIS A 157 -11.43 7.14 10.66
C HIS A 157 -11.32 6.24 9.43
N TRP A 158 -10.36 6.53 8.56
CA TRP A 158 -10.11 5.73 7.37
C TRP A 158 -9.57 4.34 7.71
N VAL A 159 -8.56 4.26 8.59
CA VAL A 159 -8.07 2.97 9.11
C VAL A 159 -9.19 2.19 9.80
N ASP A 160 -9.97 2.82 10.68
CA ASP A 160 -11.10 2.17 11.38
C ASP A 160 -12.18 1.66 10.39
N THR A 161 -12.42 2.40 9.31
CA THR A 161 -13.32 1.96 8.21
C THR A 161 -12.81 0.67 7.56
N LEU A 162 -11.52 0.62 7.21
CA LEU A 162 -10.90 -0.57 6.60
C LEU A 162 -10.87 -1.76 7.55
N GLN A 163 -10.51 -1.54 8.81
CA GLN A 163 -10.55 -2.58 9.84
C GLN A 163 -11.96 -3.12 10.03
N THR A 164 -12.96 -2.24 10.08
CA THR A 164 -14.36 -2.59 10.25
C THR A 164 -14.89 -3.39 9.07
N TYR A 165 -14.58 -2.97 7.85
CA TYR A 165 -14.94 -3.69 6.64
C TYR A 165 -14.34 -5.10 6.61
N TRP A 166 -13.03 -5.20 6.77
CA TRP A 166 -12.31 -6.48 6.65
C TRP A 166 -12.74 -7.47 7.72
N LEU A 167 -12.81 -7.04 8.99
CA LEU A 167 -13.20 -7.88 10.12
C LEU A 167 -14.72 -8.03 10.27
N ARG A 168 -15.50 -7.47 9.34
CA ARG A 168 -16.97 -7.51 9.34
C ARG A 168 -17.59 -7.02 10.66
N ARG A 169 -16.99 -5.98 11.25
CA ARG A 169 -17.51 -5.32 12.47
C ARG A 169 -18.72 -4.43 12.11
N PRO A 170 -19.64 -4.18 13.05
CA PRO A 170 -20.74 -3.25 12.82
C PRO A 170 -20.25 -1.80 12.70
N GLY A 171 -21.06 -0.94 12.07
CA GLY A 171 -20.80 0.51 12.02
C GLY A 171 -20.00 1.01 10.81
N LEU A 172 -19.94 0.24 9.72
CA LEU A 172 -19.15 0.60 8.53
C LEU A 172 -19.58 1.93 7.91
N VAL A 173 -20.89 2.17 7.81
CA VAL A 173 -21.45 3.36 7.17
C VAL A 173 -21.07 4.62 7.94
N GLU A 174 -21.19 4.58 9.26
CA GLU A 174 -20.85 5.68 10.16
C GLU A 174 -19.36 6.02 10.09
N LYS A 175 -18.49 5.00 10.09
CA LYS A 175 -17.03 5.18 10.01
C LYS A 175 -16.59 5.73 8.66
N LEU A 176 -17.13 5.21 7.55
CA LEU A 176 -16.84 5.72 6.22
C LEU A 176 -17.34 7.16 6.06
N THR A 177 -18.52 7.47 6.58
CA THR A 177 -19.06 8.84 6.58
C THR A 177 -18.13 9.79 7.34
N ALA A 178 -17.64 9.38 8.51
CA ALA A 178 -16.67 10.17 9.28
C ALA A 178 -15.35 10.35 8.52
N ALA A 179 -14.83 9.31 7.86
CA ALA A 179 -13.63 9.42 7.03
C ALA A 179 -13.82 10.44 5.91
N LEU A 180 -14.93 10.38 5.17
CA LEU A 180 -15.26 11.33 4.10
C LEU A 180 -15.36 12.77 4.63
N GLN A 181 -16.11 12.98 5.72
CA GLN A 181 -16.30 14.31 6.32
C GLN A 181 -14.99 14.91 6.84
N MET A 182 -14.19 14.10 7.52
CA MET A 182 -12.92 14.56 8.10
C MET A 182 -11.84 14.75 7.03
N SER A 183 -11.98 14.12 5.86
CA SER A 183 -11.11 14.34 4.70
C SER A 183 -11.49 15.56 3.85
N ASP A 184 -12.54 16.30 4.22
CA ASP A 184 -12.89 17.56 3.56
C ASP A 184 -11.72 18.57 3.69
N PRO A 185 -11.26 19.21 2.61
CA PRO A 185 -10.19 20.21 2.64
C PRO A 185 -10.44 21.43 3.54
N ALA A 186 -11.68 21.69 3.96
CA ALA A 186 -12.01 22.72 4.95
C ALA A 186 -11.77 22.26 6.41
N VAL A 187 -11.75 20.94 6.62
CA VAL A 187 -11.60 20.27 7.93
C VAL A 187 -10.17 19.78 8.14
N ALA A 188 -9.64 18.99 7.21
CA ALA A 188 -8.25 18.52 7.25
C ALA A 188 -7.29 19.64 6.86
N ARG A 189 -6.35 19.94 7.74
CA ARG A 189 -5.44 21.11 7.66
C ARG A 189 -3.97 20.77 7.85
N ILE A 190 -3.63 19.57 8.30
CA ILE A 190 -2.25 19.15 8.54
C ILE A 190 -1.62 18.69 7.23
N ALA A 191 -2.28 17.81 6.47
CA ALA A 191 -1.83 17.41 5.16
C ALA A 191 -1.93 18.59 4.16
N PRO A 192 -0.92 18.78 3.29
CA PRO A 192 -1.03 19.71 2.17
C PRO A 192 -2.28 19.43 1.35
N ARG A 193 -2.99 20.50 0.96
CA ARG A 193 -4.30 20.40 0.31
C ARG A 193 -4.25 19.59 -0.99
N ASP A 194 -3.24 19.83 -1.81
CA ASP A 194 -3.00 19.09 -3.05
C ASP A 194 -2.75 17.60 -2.78
N LEU A 195 -1.91 17.26 -1.80
CA LEU A 195 -1.69 15.87 -1.39
C LEU A 195 -2.99 15.20 -0.91
N LEU A 196 -3.76 15.90 -0.08
CA LEU A 196 -5.02 15.38 0.44
C LEU A 196 -6.02 15.10 -0.69
N GLN A 197 -6.25 16.07 -1.56
CA GLN A 197 -7.24 15.98 -2.63
C GLN A 197 -6.83 14.97 -3.71
N ASP A 198 -5.56 14.96 -4.08
CA ASP A 198 -5.13 14.27 -5.29
C ASP A 198 -4.58 12.86 -5.04
N VAL A 199 -4.20 12.54 -3.80
CA VAL A 199 -3.56 11.25 -3.45
C VAL A 199 -4.24 10.55 -2.28
N LEU A 200 -4.60 11.26 -1.21
CA LEU A 200 -5.08 10.62 0.03
C LEU A 200 -6.61 10.39 0.06
N TYR A 201 -7.38 11.30 -0.53
CA TYR A 201 -8.84 11.17 -0.66
C TYR A 201 -9.31 10.13 -1.69
N PRO A 202 -8.70 10.00 -2.89
CA PRO A 202 -9.22 9.11 -3.93
C PRO A 202 -9.45 7.65 -3.49
N PRO A 203 -8.58 7.00 -2.68
CA PRO A 203 -8.87 5.67 -2.15
C PRO A 203 -10.15 5.58 -1.31
N ILE A 204 -10.48 6.63 -0.55
CA ILE A 204 -11.70 6.70 0.26
C ILE A 204 -12.93 6.77 -0.66
N ASN A 205 -12.87 7.61 -1.70
CA ASN A 205 -13.93 7.72 -2.70
C ASN A 205 -14.12 6.41 -3.48
N LEU A 206 -13.04 5.76 -3.91
CA LEU A 206 -13.10 4.47 -4.59
C LEU A 206 -13.72 3.40 -3.70
N PHE A 207 -13.35 3.37 -2.43
CA PHE A 207 -13.94 2.44 -1.47
C PHE A 207 -15.44 2.68 -1.27
N TYR A 208 -15.90 3.94 -1.27
CA TYR A 208 -17.32 4.27 -1.23
C TYR A 208 -18.10 3.68 -2.42
N HIS A 209 -17.58 3.79 -3.64
CA HIS A 209 -18.20 3.16 -4.82
C HIS A 209 -18.16 1.63 -4.72
N PHE A 210 -17.04 1.07 -4.27
CA PHE A 210 -16.85 -0.36 -4.10
C PHE A 210 -17.85 -0.98 -3.11
N VAL A 211 -18.00 -0.44 -1.89
CA VAL A 211 -18.92 -1.02 -0.88
C VAL A 211 -20.39 -0.91 -1.28
N ARG A 212 -20.74 0.05 -2.14
CA ARG A 212 -22.08 0.20 -2.73
C ARG A 212 -22.31 -0.70 -3.93
N ARG A 213 -21.28 -1.41 -4.40
CA ARG A 213 -21.25 -2.14 -5.67
C ARG A 213 -21.71 -1.26 -6.84
N ASP A 214 -21.19 -0.03 -6.88
CA ASP A 214 -21.55 0.96 -7.90
C ASP A 214 -20.90 0.61 -9.25
N VAL A 215 -21.59 -0.21 -10.04
CA VAL A 215 -21.12 -0.73 -11.34
C VAL A 215 -20.82 0.39 -12.33
N GLU A 216 -21.64 1.45 -12.34
CA GLU A 216 -21.49 2.56 -13.27
C GLU A 216 -20.49 3.61 -12.77
N GLY A 217 -20.43 3.84 -11.45
CA GLY A 217 -19.59 4.88 -10.86
C GLY A 217 -18.15 4.48 -10.55
N PHE A 218 -17.86 3.18 -10.36
CA PHE A 218 -16.52 2.76 -9.92
C PHE A 218 -15.42 3.07 -10.95
N SER A 219 -15.60 2.67 -12.22
CA SER A 219 -14.61 2.90 -13.27
C SER A 219 -14.35 4.40 -13.54
N PRO A 220 -15.37 5.27 -13.66
CA PRO A 220 -15.16 6.72 -13.76
C PRO A 220 -14.42 7.31 -12.54
N ALA A 221 -14.73 6.85 -11.33
CA ALA A 221 -14.03 7.28 -10.13
C ALA A 221 -12.56 6.83 -10.12
N LEU A 222 -12.27 5.63 -10.66
CA LEU A 222 -10.91 5.13 -10.80
C LEU A 222 -10.12 5.94 -11.84
N GLU A 223 -10.73 6.22 -12.98
CA GLU A 223 -10.14 7.08 -14.01
C GLU A 223 -9.74 8.46 -13.42
N GLU A 224 -10.65 9.08 -12.66
CA GLU A 224 -10.39 10.36 -12.01
C GLU A 224 -9.28 10.26 -10.95
N ALA A 225 -9.28 9.21 -10.12
CA ALA A 225 -8.22 8.97 -9.15
C ALA A 225 -6.83 8.91 -9.79
N LEU A 226 -6.71 8.29 -10.98
CA LEU A 226 -5.43 8.21 -11.70
C LEU A 226 -5.04 9.54 -12.36
N LYS A 227 -6.01 10.32 -12.84
CA LYS A 227 -5.76 11.69 -13.34
C LYS A 227 -5.26 12.60 -12.24
N LEU A 228 -5.89 12.55 -11.06
CA LEU A 228 -5.49 13.29 -9.87
C LEU A 228 -4.09 12.89 -9.41
N HIS A 229 -3.81 11.58 -9.31
CA HIS A 229 -2.48 11.07 -9.00
C HIS A 229 -1.43 11.60 -9.99
N ARG A 230 -1.71 11.55 -11.29
CA ARG A 230 -0.83 12.13 -12.31
C ARG A 230 -0.64 13.63 -12.10
N ALA A 231 -1.71 14.38 -11.87
CA ALA A 231 -1.65 15.83 -11.67
C ALA A 231 -0.75 16.22 -10.49
N TYR A 232 -0.90 15.52 -9.35
CA TYR A 232 -0.07 15.71 -8.16
C TYR A 232 1.42 15.51 -8.45
N TRP A 233 1.76 14.39 -9.09
CA TRP A 233 3.16 14.04 -9.37
C TRP A 233 3.77 14.89 -10.48
N THR A 234 2.97 15.48 -11.36
CA THR A 234 3.48 16.41 -12.39
C THR A 234 3.42 17.88 -11.99
N LEU A 235 3.00 18.20 -10.75
CA LEU A 235 2.83 19.59 -10.31
C LEU A 235 4.16 20.37 -10.28
N THR A 236 5.27 19.69 -10.00
CA THR A 236 6.61 20.27 -9.96
C THR A 236 7.63 19.34 -10.60
N GLU A 237 8.76 19.88 -11.06
CA GLU A 237 9.86 19.07 -11.62
C GLU A 237 10.46 18.08 -10.62
N GLU A 238 10.39 18.40 -9.32
CA GLU A 238 10.86 17.54 -8.23
C GLU A 238 9.95 16.31 -8.11
N ARG A 239 8.63 16.53 -7.98
CA ARG A 239 7.64 15.44 -7.88
C ARG A 239 7.64 14.56 -9.13
N GLN A 240 7.84 15.15 -10.31
CA GLN A 240 7.83 14.41 -11.57
C GLN A 240 8.95 13.36 -11.64
N LYS A 241 10.03 13.56 -10.88
CA LYS A 241 11.18 12.63 -10.82
C LYS A 241 11.10 11.71 -9.60
N ASP A 242 10.12 11.91 -8.74
CA ASP A 242 9.94 11.12 -7.53
C ASP A 242 9.35 9.75 -7.87
N ILE A 243 10.04 8.71 -7.42
CA ILE A 243 9.65 7.33 -7.66
C ILE A 243 8.37 6.94 -6.91
N ASP A 244 7.99 7.73 -5.90
CA ASP A 244 6.76 7.54 -5.15
C ASP A 244 5.52 7.69 -6.02
N GLY A 245 5.64 8.43 -7.13
CA GLY A 245 4.61 8.55 -8.14
C GLY A 245 4.50 7.37 -9.10
N ALA A 246 5.38 6.37 -9.04
CA ALA A 246 5.40 5.26 -9.99
C ALA A 246 4.12 4.43 -9.99
N ILE A 247 3.47 4.28 -8.83
CA ILE A 247 2.23 3.49 -8.67
C ILE A 247 1.22 4.25 -7.82
N ALA A 248 -0.06 4.09 -8.13
CA ALA A 248 -1.15 4.58 -7.30
C ALA A 248 -1.52 3.48 -6.28
N LEU A 249 -0.71 3.30 -5.23
CA LEU A 249 -0.81 2.13 -4.33
C LEU A 249 -2.22 1.94 -3.71
N GLY A 250 -2.82 3.02 -3.21
CA GLY A 250 -4.19 3.00 -2.66
C GLY A 250 -5.24 2.66 -3.71
N PRO A 251 -5.33 3.41 -4.84
CA PRO A 251 -6.23 3.07 -5.93
C PRO A 251 -6.04 1.65 -6.49
N LEU A 252 -4.80 1.17 -6.60
CA LEU A 252 -4.49 -0.20 -7.01
C LEU A 252 -5.08 -1.23 -6.05
N ALA A 253 -4.89 -1.06 -4.74
CA ALA A 253 -5.47 -1.97 -3.75
C ALA A 253 -7.01 -2.02 -3.81
N ILE A 254 -7.68 -0.87 -3.97
CA ILE A 254 -9.15 -0.86 -4.10
C ILE A 254 -9.59 -1.47 -5.44
N ALA A 255 -8.86 -1.22 -6.53
CA ALA A 255 -9.11 -1.85 -7.83
C ALA A 255 -8.93 -3.38 -7.76
N CYS A 256 -7.97 -3.89 -6.99
CA CYS A 256 -7.82 -5.31 -6.72
C CYS A 256 -9.09 -5.90 -6.08
N TRP A 257 -9.62 -5.27 -5.03
CA TRP A 257 -10.90 -5.71 -4.43
C TRP A 257 -12.09 -5.59 -5.38
N ALA A 258 -12.14 -4.54 -6.19
CA ALA A 258 -13.21 -4.35 -7.18
C ALA A 258 -13.17 -5.45 -8.26
N HIS A 259 -11.98 -5.78 -8.76
CA HIS A 259 -11.74 -6.87 -9.70
C HIS A 259 -12.21 -8.21 -9.11
N ASP A 260 -11.76 -8.54 -7.90
CA ASP A 260 -12.12 -9.79 -7.21
C ASP A 260 -13.64 -9.81 -6.86
N GLY A 261 -14.24 -8.63 -6.67
CA GLY A 261 -15.68 -8.39 -6.48
C GLY A 261 -16.51 -8.33 -7.78
N HIS A 262 -15.88 -8.58 -8.93
CA HIS A 262 -16.48 -8.56 -10.27
C HIS A 262 -17.11 -7.22 -10.67
N LEU A 263 -16.60 -6.10 -10.15
CA LEU A 263 -16.93 -4.77 -10.68
C LEU A 263 -16.13 -4.53 -11.97
N PRO A 264 -16.74 -3.96 -13.02
CA PRO A 264 -16.02 -3.62 -14.24
C PRO A 264 -14.89 -2.61 -13.96
N ILE A 265 -13.71 -2.91 -14.49
CA ILE A 265 -12.56 -2.02 -14.52
C ILE A 265 -12.29 -1.69 -15.98
N GLU A 266 -12.74 -0.52 -16.41
CA GLU A 266 -12.60 -0.02 -17.78
C GLU A 266 -11.46 1.01 -17.89
N VAL A 267 -10.41 0.84 -17.10
CA VAL A 267 -9.25 1.74 -17.07
C VAL A 267 -7.97 0.92 -17.15
N GLU A 268 -7.08 1.28 -18.08
CA GLU A 268 -5.73 0.73 -18.19
C GLU A 268 -4.72 1.83 -17.85
N SER A 269 -3.71 1.51 -17.03
CA SER A 269 -2.71 2.48 -16.62
C SER A 269 -1.45 1.85 -16.06
N ASP A 270 -0.30 2.41 -16.39
CA ASP A 270 0.99 2.08 -15.76
C ASP A 270 1.06 2.42 -14.25
N TYR A 271 0.12 3.21 -13.72
CA TYR A 271 -0.04 3.40 -12.27
C TYR A 271 -0.75 2.23 -11.58
N LEU A 272 -1.40 1.37 -12.37
CA LEU A 272 -2.15 0.18 -11.96
C LEU A 272 -1.59 -1.06 -12.69
N PRO A 273 -0.38 -1.54 -12.34
CA PRO A 273 0.25 -2.65 -13.05
C PRO A 273 -0.69 -3.84 -13.21
N GLN A 274 -1.00 -4.19 -14.47
CA GLN A 274 -2.11 -5.09 -14.80
C GLN A 274 -1.98 -6.45 -14.12
N HIS A 275 -0.79 -7.04 -14.11
CA HIS A 275 -0.57 -8.36 -13.52
C HIS A 275 -0.66 -8.35 -11.98
N LEU A 276 -0.40 -7.22 -11.32
CA LEU A 276 -0.69 -7.06 -9.88
C LEU A 276 -2.20 -6.92 -9.64
N LEU A 277 -2.90 -6.21 -10.52
CA LEU A 277 -4.34 -6.01 -10.42
C LEU A 277 -5.11 -7.31 -10.67
N GLN A 278 -4.76 -8.07 -11.70
CA GLN A 278 -5.45 -9.30 -12.11
C GLN A 278 -5.02 -10.54 -11.34
N HIS A 279 -3.92 -10.42 -10.59
CA HIS A 279 -3.44 -11.46 -9.69
C HIS A 279 -2.86 -12.70 -10.40
N ASP A 280 -2.20 -12.49 -11.54
CA ASP A 280 -1.78 -13.57 -12.44
C ASP A 280 -0.71 -14.50 -11.85
N TRP A 281 0.01 -14.06 -10.81
CA TRP A 281 1.10 -14.80 -10.16
C TRP A 281 0.68 -15.53 -8.86
N LEU A 282 -0.62 -15.57 -8.53
CA LEU A 282 -1.09 -16.23 -7.31
C LEU A 282 -0.83 -17.73 -7.33
N GLY A 283 -0.28 -18.24 -6.22
CA GLY A 283 -0.06 -19.67 -6.03
C GLY A 283 1.24 -20.19 -6.66
N GLU A 284 1.98 -19.36 -7.40
CA GLU A 284 3.31 -19.72 -7.89
C GLU A 284 4.37 -19.73 -6.78
N PHE A 285 4.12 -19.02 -5.67
CA PHE A 285 5.01 -18.93 -4.51
C PHE A 285 4.31 -19.34 -3.22
N PRO A 286 4.95 -20.12 -2.33
CA PRO A 286 4.41 -20.41 -1.01
C PRO A 286 4.30 -19.12 -0.18
N THR A 287 3.09 -18.64 0.06
CA THR A 287 2.81 -17.51 0.95
C THR A 287 2.46 -17.94 2.39
N TRP A 288 2.39 -19.24 2.67
CA TRP A 288 2.21 -19.83 4.03
C TRP A 288 3.35 -20.79 4.46
N PRO A 289 3.69 -20.92 5.77
CA PRO A 289 4.52 -22.02 6.24
C PRO A 289 3.67 -23.30 6.24
N ARG A 290 4.12 -24.36 5.58
CA ARG A 290 3.70 -25.71 5.98
C ARG A 290 4.62 -26.20 7.09
#